data_AF-A0A0W8G4L4-F1
#
_entry.id   AF-A0A0W8G4L4-F1
#
_cell.length_a   1.000
_cell.length_b   1.000
_cell.length_c   1.000
_cell.angle_alpha   90.00
_cell.angle_beta   90.00
_cell.angle_gamma   90.00
#
_symmetry.space_group_name_H-M   'P 1'
#
loop_
_entity.id
_entity.type
_entity.pdbx_description
1 polymer ?
#
loop_
_entity_poly.entity_id
_entity_poly.type
_entity_poly.pdbx_seq_one_letter_code
_entity_poly.pdbx_strand_id
1 'polypeptide(L)'
;MVPALETALRLFLAGLFAYASLDKIAHPDQFAAIIRDYRLLPQAAVPFTAVVLPWLEAVLALALVLGKWREGALFLSVALLVAFFASLVANMARGLDVSCGCFSTATGSGGNMAWYLVRDGFFVLAGLGAWYLGVWRRRSPDG
;
A
#
# COMPACT_ATOMS: atom_id res chain seq x y z
N MET A 1 6.18 0.04 -26.35
CA MET A 1 6.45 0.91 -25.18
C MET A 1 5.50 0.64 -24.01
N VAL A 2 4.18 0.58 -24.21
CA VAL A 2 3.17 0.31 -23.16
C VAL A 2 3.41 -0.97 -22.31
N PRO A 3 3.81 -2.14 -22.86
CA PRO A 3 3.94 -3.36 -22.05
C PRO A 3 5.16 -3.35 -21.11
N ALA A 4 6.22 -2.64 -21.47
CA ALA A 4 7.39 -2.47 -20.62
C ALA A 4 7.07 -1.57 -19.42
N LEU A 5 6.29 -0.50 -19.66
CA LEU A 5 5.87 0.42 -18.61
C LEU A 5 4.94 -0.25 -17.58
N GLU A 6 3.95 -1.03 -18.02
CA GLU A 6 3.08 -1.81 -17.11
C GLU A 6 3.90 -2.77 -16.26
N THR A 7 4.83 -3.50 -16.88
CA THR A 7 5.67 -4.48 -16.17
C THR A 7 6.57 -3.77 -15.15
N ALA A 8 7.14 -2.63 -15.49
CA ALA A 8 7.95 -1.83 -14.59
C ALA A 8 7.13 -1.31 -13.39
N LEU A 9 5.95 -0.71 -13.62
CA LEU A 9 5.07 -0.23 -12.55
C LEU A 9 4.61 -1.37 -11.63
N ARG A 10 4.30 -2.53 -12.20
CA ARG A 10 3.91 -3.72 -11.44
C ARG A 10 5.04 -4.22 -10.54
N LEU A 11 6.26 -4.32 -11.08
CA LEU A 11 7.43 -4.73 -10.29
C LEU A 11 7.79 -3.70 -9.22
N PHE A 12 7.64 -2.41 -9.53
CA PHE A 12 7.79 -1.34 -8.57
C PHE A 12 6.81 -1.49 -7.38
N LEU A 13 5.51 -1.69 -7.66
CA LEU A 13 4.51 -1.96 -6.62
C LEU A 13 4.84 -3.23 -5.83
N ALA A 14 5.29 -4.29 -6.50
CA ALA A 14 5.67 -5.52 -5.83
C ALA A 14 6.83 -5.30 -4.83
N GLY A 15 7.86 -4.56 -5.24
CA GLY A 15 8.97 -4.18 -4.36
C GLY A 15 8.50 -3.32 -3.18
N LEU A 16 7.57 -2.39 -3.44
CA LEU A 16 6.99 -1.52 -2.41
C LEU A 16 6.27 -2.32 -1.32
N PHE A 17 5.36 -3.23 -1.72
CA PHE A 17 4.62 -4.09 -0.80
C PHE A 17 5.53 -5.11 -0.09
N ALA A 18 6.54 -5.64 -0.78
CA ALA A 18 7.52 -6.52 -0.16
C ALA A 18 8.30 -5.80 0.94
N TYR A 19 8.80 -4.59 0.66
CA TYR A 19 9.52 -3.79 1.64
C TYR A 19 8.63 -3.41 2.84
N ALA A 20 7.42 -2.92 2.57
CA ALA A 20 6.46 -2.52 3.61
C ALA A 20 6.05 -3.70 4.51
N SER A 21 5.84 -4.89 3.94
CA SER A 21 5.45 -6.07 4.71
C SER A 21 6.58 -6.60 5.60
N LEU A 22 7.83 -6.57 5.13
CA LEU A 22 8.97 -7.07 5.90
C LEU A 22 9.16 -6.32 7.22
N ASP A 23 9.12 -4.99 7.20
CA ASP A 23 9.25 -4.15 8.39
C ASP A 23 8.12 -4.43 9.41
N LYS A 24 6.88 -4.54 8.91
CA LYS A 24 5.70 -4.80 9.75
C LYS A 24 5.66 -6.23 10.30
N ILE A 25 6.16 -7.22 9.57
CA ILE A 25 6.27 -8.62 10.03
C ILE A 25 7.37 -8.73 11.10
N ALA A 26 8.47 -7.98 10.95
CA ALA A 26 9.55 -7.97 11.93
C ALA A 26 9.14 -7.29 13.25
N HIS A 27 8.28 -6.26 13.20
CA HIS A 27 7.87 -5.46 14.35
C HIS A 27 6.33 -5.30 14.46
N PRO A 28 5.58 -6.38 14.66
CA PRO A 28 4.12 -6.35 14.71
C PRO A 28 3.58 -5.57 15.92
N ASP A 29 4.33 -5.53 17.02
CA ASP A 29 4.02 -4.76 18.22
C ASP A 29 4.06 -3.25 17.98
N GLN A 30 5.09 -2.78 17.26
CA GLN A 30 5.22 -1.38 16.86
C GLN A 30 4.16 -0.99 15.84
N PHE A 31 3.87 -1.88 14.88
CA PHE A 31 2.80 -1.65 13.92
C PHE A 31 1.41 -1.60 14.57
N ALA A 32 1.15 -2.46 15.57
CA ALA A 32 -0.07 -2.39 16.37
C ALA A 32 -0.17 -1.11 17.22
N ALA A 33 0.95 -0.54 17.69
CA ALA A 33 0.95 0.77 18.33
C ALA A 33 0.52 1.87 17.34
N ILE A 34 1.08 1.88 16.13
CA ILE A 34 0.71 2.84 15.07
C ILE A 34 -0.79 2.73 14.73
N ILE A 35 -1.32 1.51 14.56
CA ILE A 35 -2.76 1.30 14.29
C ILE A 35 -3.63 1.76 15.48
N ARG A 36 -3.18 1.59 16.72
CA ARG A 36 -3.90 2.10 17.90
C ARG A 36 -3.94 3.62 17.89
N ASP A 37 -2.84 4.28 17.53
CA ASP A 37 -2.74 5.73 17.50
C ASP A 37 -3.65 6.36 16.42
N TYR A 38 -3.94 5.60 15.37
CA TYR A 38 -4.87 6.00 14.30
C TYR A 38 -6.32 6.11 14.78
N ARG A 39 -6.67 5.49 15.91
CA ARG A 39 -8.02 5.47 16.52
C ARG A 39 -9.16 5.17 15.51
N LEU A 40 -8.83 4.45 14.44
CA LEU A 40 -9.74 4.12 13.34
C LEU A 40 -10.46 2.79 13.57
N LEU A 41 -9.84 1.87 14.31
CA LEU A 41 -10.34 0.52 14.58
C LEU A 41 -10.62 0.32 16.08
N PRO A 42 -11.58 -0.54 16.44
CA PRO A 42 -11.80 -0.93 17.83
C PRO A 42 -10.57 -1.70 18.36
N GLN A 43 -10.27 -1.55 19.65
CA GLN A 43 -9.05 -2.13 20.26
C GLN A 43 -8.91 -3.65 20.03
N ALA A 44 -10.03 -4.38 19.97
CA ALA A 44 -10.03 -5.82 19.69
C ALA A 44 -9.57 -6.18 18.26
N ALA A 45 -9.77 -5.29 17.28
CA ALA A 45 -9.40 -5.52 15.89
C ALA A 45 -7.94 -5.15 15.59
N VAL A 46 -7.32 -4.29 16.40
CA VAL A 46 -5.93 -3.83 16.17
C VAL A 46 -4.92 -4.97 16.07
N PRO A 47 -4.81 -5.93 17.01
CA PRO A 47 -3.83 -7.01 16.89
C PRO A 47 -4.10 -7.92 15.68
N PHE A 48 -5.38 -8.12 15.33
CA PHE A 48 -5.74 -8.91 14.15
C PHE A 48 -5.30 -8.21 12.86
N THR A 49 -5.60 -6.91 12.71
CA THR A 49 -5.18 -6.13 11.55
C THR A 49 -3.66 -6.01 11.46
N ALA A 50 -2.96 -5.83 12.60
CA ALA A 50 -1.51 -5.72 12.65
C ALA A 50 -0.79 -6.98 12.15
N VAL A 51 -1.41 -8.16 12.31
CA VAL A 51 -0.85 -9.43 11.81
C VAL A 51 -1.33 -9.71 10.39
N VAL A 52 -2.64 -9.61 10.11
CA VAL A 52 -3.21 -10.04 8.82
C VAL A 52 -2.79 -9.12 7.67
N LEU A 53 -2.71 -7.81 7.92
CA LEU A 53 -2.43 -6.84 6.86
C LEU A 53 -1.03 -7.01 6.26
N PRO A 54 0.06 -7.16 7.03
CA PRO A 54 1.39 -7.41 6.47
C PRO A 54 1.49 -8.71 5.66
N TRP A 55 0.81 -9.78 6.09
CA TRP A 55 0.76 -11.03 5.33
C TRP A 55 0.03 -10.86 4.00
N LEU A 56 -1.06 -10.09 3.97
CA LEU A 56 -1.77 -9.75 2.73
C LEU A 56 -0.87 -8.95 1.78
N GLU A 57 -0.11 -7.98 2.30
CA GLU A 57 0.87 -7.20 1.51
C GLU A 57 1.95 -8.09 0.90
N ALA A 58 2.50 -9.04 1.68
CA ALA A 58 3.51 -9.98 1.21
C ALA A 58 2.96 -10.92 0.11
N VAL A 59 1.76 -11.46 0.29
CA VAL A 59 1.10 -12.31 -0.72
C VAL A 59 0.83 -11.52 -2.01
N LEU A 60 0.44 -10.25 -1.89
CA LEU A 60 0.26 -9.38 -3.04
C LEU A 60 1.56 -9.09 -3.78
N ALA A 61 2.65 -8.81 -3.05
CA ALA A 61 3.96 -8.64 -3.65
C ALA A 61 4.36 -9.88 -4.48
N LEU A 62 4.19 -11.08 -3.92
CA LEU A 62 4.45 -12.34 -4.63
C LEU A 62 3.53 -12.51 -5.85
N ALA A 63 2.24 -12.23 -5.71
CA ALA A 63 1.29 -12.34 -6.82
C ALA A 63 1.62 -11.37 -7.97
N LEU A 64 2.07 -10.14 -7.64
CA LEU A 64 2.51 -9.14 -8.61
C LEU A 64 3.79 -9.57 -9.32
N VAL A 65 4.77 -10.17 -8.62
CA VAL A 65 6.00 -10.71 -9.24
C VAL A 65 5.65 -11.85 -10.19
N LEU A 66 4.95 -12.88 -9.69
CA LEU A 66 4.62 -14.10 -10.43
C LEU A 66 3.74 -13.83 -11.65
N GLY A 67 2.89 -12.80 -11.60
CA GLY A 67 2.11 -12.38 -12.75
C GLY A 67 1.04 -13.36 -13.22
N LYS A 68 0.66 -14.33 -12.39
CA LYS A 68 -0.41 -15.29 -12.67
C LYS A 68 -1.80 -14.71 -12.40
N TRP A 69 -1.91 -13.78 -11.46
CA TRP A 69 -3.16 -13.15 -11.01
C TRP A 69 -3.11 -11.62 -11.12
N ARG A 70 -2.54 -11.11 -12.23
CA ARG A 70 -2.16 -9.69 -12.37
C ARG A 70 -3.29 -8.72 -12.08
N GLU A 71 -4.50 -8.98 -12.57
CA GLU A 71 -5.61 -8.03 -12.41
C GLU A 71 -6.13 -7.96 -10.98
N GLY A 72 -6.38 -9.11 -10.36
CA GLY A 72 -6.81 -9.16 -8.98
C GLY A 72 -5.76 -8.60 -8.04
N ALA A 73 -4.48 -8.91 -8.28
CA ALA A 73 -3.37 -8.37 -7.51
C ALA A 73 -3.25 -6.84 -7.67
N LEU A 74 -3.30 -6.31 -8.90
CA LEU A 74 -3.25 -4.87 -9.14
C LEU A 74 -4.45 -4.14 -8.52
N PHE A 75 -5.66 -4.67 -8.67
CA PHE A 75 -6.86 -4.10 -8.08
C PHE A 75 -6.76 -4.05 -6.55
N LEU A 76 -6.37 -5.16 -5.91
CA LEU A 76 -6.27 -5.24 -4.46
C LEU A 76 -5.11 -4.36 -3.93
N SER A 77 -4.00 -4.28 -4.66
CA SER A 77 -2.90 -3.35 -4.35
C SER A 77 -3.35 -1.89 -4.41
N VAL A 78 -4.09 -1.48 -5.43
CA VAL A 78 -4.65 -0.12 -5.50
C VAL A 78 -5.64 0.11 -4.37
N ALA A 79 -6.52 -0.84 -4.09
CA ALA A 79 -7.49 -0.73 -2.99
C ALA A 79 -6.79 -0.55 -1.64
N LEU A 80 -5.69 -1.29 -1.38
CA LEU A 80 -4.88 -1.12 -0.18
C LEU A 80 -4.19 0.24 -0.12
N LEU A 81 -3.57 0.69 -1.22
CA LEU A 81 -2.94 2.02 -1.28
C LEU A 81 -3.95 3.13 -1.00
N VAL A 82 -5.16 3.03 -1.56
CA VAL A 82 -6.26 3.97 -1.28
C VAL A 82 -6.69 3.90 0.18
N ALA A 83 -6.80 2.70 0.76
CA ALA A 83 -7.15 2.55 2.18
C ALA A 83 -6.09 3.19 3.10
N PHE A 84 -4.81 2.99 2.82
CA PHE A 84 -3.72 3.64 3.55
C PHE A 84 -3.76 5.16 3.40
N PHE A 85 -3.89 5.66 2.17
CA PHE A 85 -4.01 7.09 1.90
C PHE A 85 -5.22 7.71 2.61
N ALA A 86 -6.38 7.05 2.57
CA ALA A 86 -7.59 7.51 3.26
C ALA A 86 -7.40 7.53 4.78
N SER A 87 -6.72 6.54 5.34
CA SER A 87 -6.39 6.53 6.78
C SER A 87 -5.48 7.70 7.17
N LEU A 88 -4.48 8.02 6.34
CA LEU A 88 -3.58 9.15 6.53
C LEU A 88 -4.33 10.48 6.47
N VAL A 89 -5.18 10.67 5.45
CA VAL A 89 -6.03 11.87 5.31
C VAL A 89 -6.99 12.01 6.49
N ALA A 90 -7.60 10.91 6.95
CA ALA A 90 -8.49 10.93 8.11
C ALA A 90 -7.77 11.33 9.41
N ASN A 91 -6.54 10.87 9.61
CA ASN A 91 -5.70 11.28 10.74
C ASN A 91 -5.31 12.76 10.65
N MET A 92 -4.93 13.23 9.46
CA MET A 92 -4.63 14.65 9.21
C MET A 92 -5.84 15.54 9.51
N ALA A 93 -7.04 15.17 9.05
CA ALA A 93 -8.26 15.91 9.29
C ALA A 93 -8.62 15.99 10.79
N ARG A 94 -8.13 15.05 11.60
CA ARG A 94 -8.29 15.03 13.07
C ARG A 94 -7.16 15.76 13.81
N GLY A 95 -6.17 16.29 13.09
CA GLY A 95 -4.99 16.94 13.68
C GLY A 95 -4.06 15.97 14.42
N LEU A 96 -4.14 14.67 14.12
CA LEU A 96 -3.25 13.66 14.69
C LEU A 96 -1.97 13.58 13.84
N ASP A 97 -0.83 13.96 14.43
CA ASP A 97 0.49 13.81 13.82
C ASP A 97 1.01 12.39 14.09
N VAL A 98 0.54 11.45 13.28
CA VAL A 98 0.88 10.02 13.39
C VAL A 98 1.76 9.61 12.21
N SER A 99 2.77 8.79 12.49
CA SER A 99 3.61 8.22 11.44
C SER A 99 2.75 7.44 10.43
N CYS A 100 3.02 7.63 9.14
CA CYS A 100 2.33 6.94 8.05
C CYS A 100 2.42 5.40 8.18
N GLY A 101 3.43 4.87 8.89
CA GLY A 101 3.54 3.42 9.18
C GLY A 101 3.70 2.52 7.96
N CYS A 102 3.64 3.05 6.73
CA CYS A 102 3.80 2.31 5.49
C CYS A 102 5.24 1.90 5.16
N PHE A 103 6.25 2.60 5.70
CA PHE A 103 7.67 2.36 5.36
C PHE A 103 8.62 2.27 6.56
N SER A 104 8.16 2.65 7.75
CA SER A 104 8.95 2.53 8.97
C SER A 104 8.02 2.53 10.16
N THR A 105 8.24 1.59 11.07
CA THR A 105 7.63 1.58 12.39
C THR A 105 8.32 2.55 13.38
N ALA A 106 9.42 3.20 12.98
CA ALA A 106 10.16 4.12 13.83
C ALA A 106 9.35 5.40 14.09
N THR A 107 8.96 5.60 15.35
CA THR A 107 8.37 6.84 15.86
C THR A 107 9.47 7.88 16.05
N GLY A 108 9.42 9.03 15.36
CA GLY A 108 10.27 10.18 15.71
C GLY A 108 10.85 11.05 14.59
N SER A 109 10.56 10.81 13.31
CA SER A 109 10.94 11.78 12.28
C SER A 109 9.79 12.78 12.06
N GLY A 110 9.99 14.05 12.41
CA GLY A 110 9.14 15.16 11.99
C GLY A 110 9.18 15.35 10.48
N GLY A 111 8.63 14.38 9.75
CA GLY A 111 8.44 14.45 8.31
C GLY A 111 7.22 15.30 8.01
N ASN A 112 7.34 16.22 7.05
CA ASN A 112 6.21 16.99 6.57
C ASN A 112 5.06 16.03 6.19
N MET A 113 3.93 16.09 6.88
CA MET A 113 2.71 15.32 6.55
C MET A 113 2.33 15.47 5.06
N ALA A 114 2.59 16.65 4.50
CA ALA A 114 2.47 16.94 3.07
C ALA A 114 3.33 16.04 2.17
N TRP A 115 4.55 15.67 2.59
CA TRP A 115 5.40 14.74 1.87
C TRP A 115 4.82 13.33 1.82
N TYR A 116 4.26 12.84 2.94
CA TYR A 116 3.58 11.55 2.96
C TYR A 116 2.37 11.52 2.03
N LEU A 117 1.57 12.60 2.00
CA LEU A 117 0.45 12.73 1.07
C LEU A 117 0.88 12.72 -0.40
N VAL A 118 1.93 13.49 -0.76
CA VAL A 118 2.43 13.53 -2.14
C VAL A 118 2.97 12.17 -2.57
N ARG A 119 3.77 11.54 -1.71
CA ARG A 119 4.35 10.21 -1.96
C ARG A 119 3.27 9.14 -2.13
N ASP A 120 2.32 9.07 -1.19
CA ASP A 120 1.28 8.05 -1.20
C ASP A 120 0.28 8.30 -2.35
N GLY A 121 -0.02 9.57 -2.65
CA GLY A 121 -0.78 9.96 -3.83
C GLY A 121 -0.11 9.54 -5.14
N PHE A 122 1.21 9.67 -5.23
CA PHE A 122 1.99 9.17 -6.37
C PHE A 122 1.86 7.65 -6.52
N PHE A 123 1.92 6.88 -5.42
CA PHE A 123 1.74 5.43 -5.47
C PHE A 123 0.34 5.02 -5.91
N VAL A 124 -0.70 5.72 -5.45
CA VAL A 124 -2.08 5.50 -5.92
C VAL A 124 -2.19 5.74 -7.42
N LEU A 125 -1.64 6.85 -7.93
CA LEU A 125 -1.64 7.16 -9.36
C LEU A 125 -0.86 6.13 -10.18
N ALA A 126 0.30 5.70 -9.69
CA ALA A 126 1.11 4.66 -10.33
C ALA A 126 0.35 3.32 -10.40
N GLY A 127 -0.34 2.94 -9.32
CA GLY A 127 -1.19 1.75 -9.27
C GLY A 127 -2.40 1.82 -10.20
N LEU A 128 -3.10 2.96 -10.22
CA LEU A 128 -4.21 3.21 -11.14
C LEU A 128 -3.75 3.18 -12.60
N GLY A 129 -2.58 3.75 -12.90
CA GLY A 129 -1.97 3.68 -14.22
C GLY A 129 -1.66 2.25 -14.65
N ALA A 130 -1.04 1.45 -13.78
CA ALA A 130 -0.77 0.04 -14.04
C ALA A 130 -2.05 -0.77 -14.26
N TRP A 131 -3.08 -0.53 -13.45
CA TRP A 131 -4.38 -1.18 -13.60
C TRP A 131 -5.10 -0.77 -14.89
N TYR A 132 -5.16 0.54 -15.18
CA TYR A 132 -5.77 1.06 -16.41
C TYR A 132 -5.10 0.50 -17.66
N LEU A 133 -3.77 0.51 -17.72
CA LEU A 133 -3.03 -0.07 -18.84
C LEU A 133 -3.26 -1.58 -18.98
N GLY A 134 -3.35 -2.31 -17.85
CA GLY A 134 -3.65 -3.73 -17.83
C GLY A 134 -5.05 -4.08 -18.33
N VAL A 135 -6.05 -3.25 -18.01
CA VAL A 135 -7.44 -3.36 -18.48
C VAL A 135 -7.59 -2.93 -19.93
N TRP A 136 -6.93 -1.83 -20.33
CA TRP A 136 -6.97 -1.32 -21.71
C TRP A 136 -6.41 -2.34 -22.70
N ARG A 137 -5.35 -3.08 -22.31
CA ARG A 137 -4.81 -4.20 -23.10
C ARG A 137 -5.87 -5.28 -23.41
N ARG A 138 -6.76 -5.62 -22.47
CA ARG A 138 -7.81 -6.63 -22.72
C ARG A 138 -8.85 -6.19 -23.75
N ARG A 139 -9.06 -4.87 -23.88
CA ARG A 139 -10.04 -4.29 -24.82
C ARG A 139 -9.51 -4.11 -26.24
N SER A 140 -8.20 -4.20 -26.44
CA SER A 140 -7.58 -4.29 -27.76
C SER A 140 -7.10 -5.73 -27.98
N PRO A 141 -8.00 -6.71 -28.18
CA PRO A 141 -7.56 -7.96 -28.79
C PRO A 141 -6.99 -7.60 -30.17
N ASP A 142 -5.82 -8.14 -30.45
CA ASP A 142 -5.02 -7.87 -31.65
C ASP A 142 -5.91 -7.91 -32.91
N GLY A 143 -5.94 -6.79 -33.65
CA GLY A 143 -6.56 -6.70 -34.98
C GLY A 143 -5.61 -7.18 -36.05
#